data_AF-A0A954NLA4-F1
#
_entry.id   AF-A0A954NLA4-F1
#
_cell.length_a   1.000
_cell.length_b   1.000
_cell.length_c   1.000
_cell.angle_alpha   90.00
_cell.angle_beta   90.00
_cell.angle_gamma   90.00
#
_symmetry.space_group_name_H-M   'P 1'
#
loop_
_entity.id
_entity.type
_entity.pdbx_description
1 polymer ?
#
loop_
_entity_poly.entity_id
_entity_poly.type
_entity_poly.pdbx_seq_one_letter_code
_entity_poly.pdbx_strand_id
1 'polypeptide(L)'
;LAAAWGLTVHDKPATPCLASRIAYGESVTVERLAMIERAERCLRDLGLRELRVRYHANDLARIEVPLGELPRLSSEDVRQALVEALRGIGFRFITLDLEGFRSGSLNALVSPSALVRITPSVE
;
A
#
# COMPACT_ATOMS: atom_id res chain seq x y z
N LEU A 1 -23.11 19.52 -5.81
CA LEU A 1 -23.13 19.45 -7.29
C LEU A 1 -23.53 18.08 -7.83
N ALA A 2 -22.88 16.98 -7.46
CA ALA A 2 -23.17 15.64 -8.02
C ALA A 2 -24.60 15.11 -7.77
N ALA A 3 -25.18 15.36 -6.58
CA ALA A 3 -26.57 14.99 -6.27
C ALA A 3 -27.62 15.75 -7.11
N ALA A 4 -27.32 16.98 -7.53
CA ALA A 4 -28.22 17.79 -8.35
C ALA A 4 -28.32 17.28 -9.80
N TRP A 5 -27.41 16.41 -10.23
CA TRP A 5 -27.35 15.85 -11.59
C TRP A 5 -27.81 14.37 -11.64
N GLY A 6 -28.40 13.84 -10.56
CA GLY A 6 -28.94 12.47 -10.54
C GLY A 6 -27.88 11.37 -10.70
N LEU A 7 -26.60 11.69 -10.46
CA LEU A 7 -25.51 10.74 -10.60
C LEU A 7 -25.38 9.88 -9.33
N THR A 8 -25.64 8.57 -9.45
CA THR A 8 -25.62 7.55 -8.39
C THR A 8 -24.23 7.31 -7.76
N VAL A 9 -23.19 8.01 -8.21
CA VAL A 9 -21.83 7.94 -7.67
C VAL A 9 -21.63 8.73 -6.37
N HIS A 10 -22.65 9.45 -5.89
CA HIS A 10 -22.55 10.24 -4.65
C HIS A 10 -22.36 9.38 -3.38
N ASP A 11 -22.69 8.09 -3.43
CA ASP A 11 -22.70 7.17 -2.28
C ASP A 11 -21.56 6.14 -2.29
N LYS A 12 -20.60 6.26 -3.23
CA LYS A 12 -19.44 5.36 -3.23
C LYS A 12 -18.46 5.80 -2.14
N PRO A 13 -18.19 4.99 -1.11
CA PRO A 13 -17.16 5.29 -0.13
C PRO A 13 -15.84 5.46 -0.89
N ALA A 14 -15.08 6.50 -0.55
CA ALA A 14 -13.81 6.78 -1.18
C ALA A 14 -12.84 5.61 -0.92
N THR A 15 -12.77 4.65 -1.84
CA THR A 15 -11.73 3.63 -1.83
C THR A 15 -10.44 4.32 -2.25
N PRO A 16 -9.43 4.42 -1.37
CA PRO A 16 -8.17 5.02 -1.76
C PRO A 16 -7.60 4.23 -2.94
N CYS A 17 -7.17 4.92 -4.00
CA CYS A 17 -6.72 4.31 -5.23
C CYS A 17 -5.53 3.36 -4.97
N LEU A 18 -5.55 2.15 -5.55
CA LEU A 18 -4.45 1.19 -5.43
C LEU A 18 -3.11 1.80 -5.90
N ALA A 19 -3.15 2.77 -6.81
CA ALA A 19 -1.98 3.54 -7.24
C ALA A 19 -1.20 4.19 -6.07
N SER A 20 -1.86 4.55 -4.96
CA SER A 20 -1.19 5.13 -3.78
C SER A 20 -0.32 4.12 -3.00
N ARG A 21 -0.30 2.86 -3.42
CA ARG A 21 0.54 1.80 -2.82
C ARG A 21 1.85 1.59 -3.57
N ILE A 22 2.01 2.17 -4.76
CA ILE A 22 3.24 2.11 -5.53
C ILE A 22 4.14 3.27 -5.08
N ALA A 23 5.39 2.96 -4.73
CA ALA A 23 6.37 3.97 -4.32
C ALA A 23 6.65 4.99 -5.43
N TYR A 24 7.07 6.20 -5.05
CA TYR A 24 7.45 7.23 -6.01
C TYR A 24 8.62 6.77 -6.89
N GLY A 25 8.52 7.03 -8.19
CA GLY A 25 9.52 6.64 -9.18
C GLY A 25 9.26 5.28 -9.85
N GLU A 26 8.26 4.52 -9.41
CA GLU A 26 7.87 3.26 -10.04
C GLU A 26 6.69 3.41 -11.00
N SER A 27 6.79 2.75 -12.17
CA SER A 27 5.69 2.71 -13.14
C SER A 27 4.47 1.99 -12.56
N VAL A 28 3.31 2.63 -12.65
CA VAL A 28 2.03 2.01 -12.32
C VAL A 28 1.63 1.11 -13.48
N THR A 29 1.75 -0.21 -13.30
CA THR A 29 1.30 -1.20 -14.29
C THR A 29 0.16 -2.04 -13.73
N VAL A 30 -0.66 -2.63 -14.62
CA VAL A 30 -1.81 -3.46 -14.22
C VAL A 30 -1.35 -4.68 -13.44
N GLU A 31 -0.22 -5.26 -13.82
CA GLU A 31 0.37 -6.42 -13.17
C GLU A 31 0.78 -6.09 -11.73
N ARG A 32 1.44 -4.96 -11.50
CA ARG A 32 1.85 -4.51 -10.16
C ARG A 32 0.64 -4.22 -9.28
N LEU A 33 -0.40 -3.59 -9.83
CA LEU A 33 -1.65 -3.37 -9.10
C LEU A 33 -2.31 -4.69 -8.72
N ALA A 34 -2.33 -5.67 -9.62
CA ALA A 34 -2.87 -7.00 -9.35
C ALA A 34 -2.03 -7.76 -8.31
N MET A 35 -0.70 -7.63 -8.32
CA MET A 35 0.18 -8.20 -7.30
C MET A 35 -0.14 -7.64 -5.90
N ILE A 36 -0.28 -6.31 -5.79
CA ILE A 36 -0.64 -5.64 -4.54
C ILE A 36 -2.01 -6.13 -4.07
N GLU A 37 -3.02 -6.17 -4.95
CA GLU A 37 -4.37 -6.61 -4.59
C GLU A 37 -4.37 -8.06 -4.08
N ARG A 38 -3.67 -8.97 -4.76
CA ARG A 38 -3.54 -10.37 -4.34
C ARG A 38 -2.84 -10.48 -2.99
N ALA A 39 -1.78 -9.71 -2.76
CA ALA A 39 -1.07 -9.72 -1.47
C ALA A 39 -1.94 -9.17 -0.33
N GLU A 40 -2.66 -8.06 -0.55
CA GLU A 40 -3.61 -7.54 0.43
C GLU A 40 -4.73 -8.56 0.74
N ARG A 41 -5.19 -9.30 -0.27
CA ARG A 41 -6.19 -10.36 -0.09
C ARG A 41 -5.67 -11.51 0.78
N CYS A 42 -4.47 -12.03 0.51
CA CYS A 42 -3.85 -13.06 1.33
C CYS A 42 -3.75 -12.65 2.81
N LEU A 43 -3.37 -11.39 3.07
CA LEU A 43 -3.30 -10.86 4.43
C LEU A 43 -4.68 -10.69 5.08
N ARG A 44 -5.71 -10.30 4.30
CA ARG A 44 -7.11 -10.24 4.79
C ARG A 44 -7.66 -11.61 5.14
N ASP A 45 -7.31 -12.65 4.39
CA ASP A 45 -7.74 -14.02 4.65
C ASP A 45 -7.13 -14.57 5.95
N LEU A 46 -6.00 -14.01 6.40
CA LEU A 46 -5.44 -14.23 7.74
C LEU A 46 -6.20 -13.46 8.84
N GLY A 47 -7.27 -12.73 8.51
CA GLY A 47 -8.09 -11.99 9.46
C GLY A 47 -7.63 -10.55 9.74
N LEU A 48 -6.65 -10.04 9.01
CA LEU A 48 -6.20 -8.65 9.15
C LEU A 48 -7.22 -7.71 8.48
N ARG A 49 -7.75 -6.76 9.26
CA ARG A 49 -8.73 -5.78 8.76
C ARG A 49 -8.08 -4.50 8.27
N GLU A 50 -7.08 -4.02 9.02
CA GLU A 50 -6.30 -2.84 8.70
C GLU A 50 -4.93 -3.27 8.22
N LEU A 51 -4.65 -3.07 6.94
CA LEU A 51 -3.36 -3.39 6.35
C LEU A 51 -3.12 -2.59 5.08
N ARG A 52 -1.85 -2.50 4.69
CA ARG A 52 -1.46 -2.00 3.38
C ARG A 52 -0.22 -2.76 2.90
N VAL A 53 -0.25 -3.18 1.65
CA VAL A 53 0.95 -3.69 0.98
C VAL A 53 1.46 -2.58 0.06
N ARG A 54 2.69 -2.12 0.30
CA ARG A 54 3.35 -1.16 -0.58
C ARG A 54 4.34 -1.87 -1.49
N TYR A 55 4.30 -1.50 -2.75
CA TYR A 55 5.23 -1.98 -3.76
C TYR A 55 6.37 -0.96 -3.92
N HIS A 56 7.60 -1.45 -3.81
CA HIS A 56 8.83 -0.69 -4.04
C HIS A 56 9.66 -1.30 -5.17
N ALA A 57 10.72 -0.60 -5.56
CA ALA A 57 11.70 -1.08 -6.52
C ALA A 57 12.18 -2.51 -6.21
N ASN A 58 12.54 -3.25 -7.27
CA ASN A 58 12.99 -4.64 -7.20
C ASN A 58 11.95 -5.62 -6.60
N ASP A 59 10.66 -5.38 -6.87
CA ASP A 59 9.56 -6.24 -6.45
C ASP A 59 9.53 -6.48 -4.94
N LEU A 60 9.78 -5.40 -4.17
CA LEU A 60 9.77 -5.44 -2.71
C LEU A 60 8.35 -5.11 -2.20
N ALA A 61 7.77 -6.03 -1.46
CA ALA A 61 6.55 -5.84 -0.67
C ALA A 61 6.92 -5.32 0.72
N ARG A 62 6.49 -4.10 1.05
CA ARG A 62 6.49 -3.60 2.43
C ARG A 62 5.09 -3.69 3.01
N ILE A 63 4.94 -4.51 4.04
CA ILE A 63 3.66 -4.81 4.70
C ILE A 63 3.50 -3.89 5.90
N GLU A 64 2.45 -3.07 5.89
CA GLU A 64 2.07 -2.20 7.00
C GLU A 64 0.82 -2.77 7.69
N VAL A 65 0.94 -3.13 8.97
CA VAL A 65 -0.14 -3.66 9.81
C VAL A 65 -0.12 -2.99 11.19
N PRO A 66 -1.22 -3.01 11.96
CA PRO A 66 -1.20 -2.55 13.35
C PRO A 66 -0.09 -3.23 14.17
N LEU A 67 0.55 -2.48 15.07
CA LEU A 67 1.68 -2.99 15.86
C LEU A 67 1.33 -4.25 16.67
N GLY A 68 0.08 -4.36 17.13
CA GLY A 68 -0.41 -5.54 17.84
C GLY A 68 -0.43 -6.82 17.01
N GLU A 69 -0.44 -6.71 15.68
CA GLU A 69 -0.42 -7.86 14.76
C GLU A 69 1.00 -8.30 14.39
N LEU A 70 2.03 -7.45 14.58
CA LEU A 70 3.41 -7.77 14.20
C LEU A 70 3.94 -9.09 14.82
N PRO A 71 3.70 -9.40 16.11
CA PRO A 71 4.14 -10.68 16.68
C PRO A 71 3.50 -11.88 15.99
N ARG A 72 2.23 -11.76 15.61
CA ARG A 72 1.48 -12.82 14.91
C ARG A 72 2.05 -13.06 13.51
N LEU A 73 2.29 -12.01 12.73
CA LEU A 73 2.90 -12.14 11.40
C LEU A 73 4.35 -12.64 11.45
N SER A 74 5.04 -12.42 12.57
CA SER A 74 6.43 -12.85 12.77
C SER A 74 6.55 -14.26 13.35
N SER A 75 5.44 -14.87 13.78
CA SER A 75 5.43 -16.28 14.21
C SER A 75 5.82 -17.20 13.06
N GLU A 76 6.55 -18.27 13.35
CA GLU A 76 7.19 -19.13 12.34
C GLU A 76 6.20 -19.62 11.27
N ASP A 77 5.07 -20.20 11.68
CA ASP A 77 4.08 -20.78 10.77
C ASP A 77 3.45 -19.73 9.85
N VAL A 78 3.03 -18.59 10.42
CA VAL A 78 2.38 -17.50 9.67
C VAL A 78 3.40 -16.84 8.74
N ARG A 79 4.63 -16.62 9.22
CA ARG A 79 5.70 -16.03 8.44
C ARG A 79 6.05 -16.90 7.23
N GLN A 80 6.20 -18.22 7.43
CA GLN A 80 6.51 -19.17 6.36
C GLN A 80 5.43 -19.15 5.28
N ALA A 81 4.16 -19.29 5.68
CA ALA A 81 3.02 -19.28 4.77
C ALA A 81 2.90 -17.96 4.00
N LEU A 82 3.11 -16.83 4.68
CA LEU A 82 3.07 -15.50 4.08
C LEU A 82 4.19 -15.32 3.05
N VAL A 83 5.41 -15.75 3.38
CA VAL A 83 6.56 -15.66 2.45
C VAL A 83 6.33 -16.51 1.21
N GLU A 84 5.84 -17.74 1.34
CA GLU A 84 5.51 -18.59 0.19
C GLU A 84 4.42 -17.97 -0.68
N ALA A 85 3.32 -17.49 -0.08
CA ALA A 85 2.23 -16.87 -0.81
C ALA A 85 2.69 -15.62 -1.59
N LEU A 86 3.44 -14.71 -0.96
CA LEU A 86 3.90 -13.48 -1.61
C LEU A 86 4.98 -13.73 -2.67
N ARG A 87 5.88 -14.70 -2.46
CA ARG A 87 6.82 -15.13 -3.51
C ARG A 87 6.09 -15.73 -4.71
N GLY A 88 5.05 -16.53 -4.47
CA GLY A 88 4.20 -17.09 -5.53
C GLY A 88 3.41 -16.03 -6.33
N ILE A 89 3.16 -14.86 -5.73
CA ILE A 89 2.57 -13.71 -6.43
C ILE A 89 3.60 -12.97 -7.31
N GLY A 90 4.89 -13.06 -6.98
CA GLY A 90 5.98 -12.45 -7.74
C GLY A 90 6.85 -11.47 -6.95
N PHE A 91 6.64 -11.30 -5.63
CA PHE A 91 7.51 -10.45 -4.81
C PHE A 91 8.85 -11.14 -4.56
N ARG A 92 9.95 -10.39 -4.76
CA ARG A 92 11.31 -10.89 -4.52
C ARG A 92 11.72 -10.71 -3.06
N PHE A 93 11.28 -9.61 -2.46
CA PHE A 93 11.56 -9.25 -1.08
C PHE A 93 10.26 -8.97 -0.34
N ILE A 94 10.13 -9.48 0.88
CA ILE A 94 8.99 -9.27 1.75
C ILE A 94 9.50 -8.68 3.07
N THR A 95 8.97 -7.52 3.45
CA THR A 95 9.36 -6.82 4.68
C THR A 95 8.13 -6.43 5.49
N LEU A 96 8.30 -6.36 6.81
CA LEU A 96 7.32 -5.78 7.72
C LEU A 96 7.77 -4.36 8.08
N ASP A 97 6.83 -3.43 8.05
CA ASP A 97 7.06 -2.08 8.54
C ASP A 97 6.96 -2.08 10.08
N LEU A 98 8.11 -1.84 10.73
CA LEU A 98 8.21 -1.81 12.18
C LEU A 98 7.51 -0.60 12.80
N GLU A 99 7.24 0.44 12.00
CA GLU A 99 6.43 1.58 12.43
C GLU A 99 4.92 1.29 12.41
N GLY A 100 4.52 0.19 11.78
CA GLY A 100 3.16 -0.29 11.64
C GLY A 100 2.30 0.51 10.65
N PHE A 101 1.00 0.23 10.65
CA PHE A 101 0.02 0.93 9.82
C PHE A 101 -0.24 2.34 10.34
N ARG A 102 0.06 3.37 9.53
CA ARG A 102 -0.21 4.78 9.85
C ARG A 102 -0.86 5.49 8.67
N SER A 103 -1.79 6.40 8.95
CA SER A 103 -2.30 7.32 7.92
C SER A 103 -1.18 8.29 7.49
N GLY A 104 -0.98 8.47 6.18
CA GLY A 104 0.04 9.39 5.66
C GLY A 104 1.49 8.87 5.60
N SER A 105 1.75 7.55 5.73
CA SER A 105 3.14 7.00 5.77
C SER A 105 4.02 7.29 4.54
N LEU A 106 3.45 7.73 3.39
CA LEU A 106 4.23 8.19 2.24
C LEU A 106 4.81 9.59 2.40
N ASN A 107 4.23 10.42 3.27
CA ASN A 107 4.68 11.80 3.48
C ASN A 107 6.06 11.86 4.17
N ALA A 108 6.50 10.78 4.82
CA ALA A 108 7.81 10.70 5.44
C ALA A 108 8.98 10.66 4.43
N LEU A 109 8.72 10.21 3.20
CA LEU A 109 9.74 10.14 2.14
C LEU A 109 9.86 11.45 1.34
N VAL A 110 9.01 12.43 1.62
CA VAL A 110 9.06 13.75 0.97
C VAL A 110 9.74 14.72 1.94
N SER A 111 10.98 15.12 1.64
CA SER A 111 11.60 16.20 2.38
C SER A 111 10.83 17.52 2.10
N PRO A 112 10.65 18.40 3.10
CA PRO A 112 10.00 19.71 2.89
C PRO A 112 10.63 20.53 1.77
N SER A 113 11.94 20.34 1.53
CA SER A 113 12.69 21.00 0.46
C SER A 113 12.32 20.55 -0.96
N ALA A 114 11.72 19.37 -1.13
CA ALA A 114 11.21 18.92 -2.43
C ALA A 114 9.85 19.55 -2.79
N LEU A 115 9.04 19.92 -1.78
CA LEU A 115 7.73 20.54 -1.95
C LEU A 115 7.79 22.03 -2.33
N VAL A 116 8.93 22.70 -2.10
CA VAL A 116 9.12 24.14 -2.34
C VAL A 116 9.40 24.47 -3.82
N ARG A 117 9.73 23.49 -4.67
CA ARG A 117 10.08 23.76 -6.09
C ARG A 117 8.89 24.00 -7.03
N ILE A 118 7.65 24.02 -6.52
CA ILE A 118 6.46 24.33 -7.31
C ILE A 118 5.91 25.70 -6.91
N THR A 119 6.73 26.74 -7.00
CA THR A 119 6.23 28.09 -7.25
C THR A 119 6.42 28.38 -8.73
N PRO A 120 5.36 28.57 -9.53
CA PRO A 120 5.53 29.12 -10.86
C PRO A 120 6.05 30.55 -10.70
N SER A 121 7.22 30.83 -11.25
CA SER A 121 7.61 32.22 -11.55
C SER A 121 6.56 32.77 -12.51
N VAL A 122 5.71 33.65 -12.00
CA VAL A 122 4.89 34.54 -12.83
C VAL A 122 5.77 35.75 -13.12
N GLU A 123 6.31 35.80 -14.33
CA GLU A 123 6.68 37.04 -15.04
C GLU A 123 5.96 37.02 -16.40
#